data_AF-A0A959LP14-F1
#
_entry.id   AF-A0A959LP14-F1
#
_cell.length_a   1.000
_cell.length_b   1.000
_cell.length_c   1.000
_cell.angle_alpha   90.00
_cell.angle_beta   90.00
_cell.angle_gamma   90.00
#
_symmetry.space_group_name_H-M   'P 1'
#
loop_
_entity.id
_entity.type
_entity.pdbx_description
1 polymer ?
#
loop_
_entity_poly.entity_id
_entity_poly.type
_entity_poly.pdbx_seq_one_letter_code
_entity_poly.pdbx_strand_id
1 'polypeptide(L)'
;MNIPGLIFLLTTQFVAGRGILALFNIKQKTLHTIVLAMLNGIMVISLVPMLIELAHIPITKTNIILSISLISIALFAIPFKRYNFSILQLKNKEYKLPSLYEVLFILFLVFIMIPSIWRTYYFPPNARDVLSGPEALAKYAIEEHTLNNSVFSMNLLEATPNLLKPPFISDLQIVYKLLVHPFGQVWLTIIVLCFLTWLYSLLREKLHPVLAGLITLLFISIPELYGYTYILLWDYSNMVFFFAGFYFLNQYFEHKQNSCFLYSCLMFGFATFIRVETLIFAGLITPYIFFRLWQEKVSIQRVIINLVLFLAVPFIFYFIWIDIFVKYYLPPGLNLGAELNFSPATSFFGWLSKINSRLIFGGINIALYGYFIYFFLLILLIDAIFFRSFNKEARLLLFGILVIYLGLPMLIYVTKWFNITTAKRGLFKAFPLIALYMGNSALFLKLSRA
;
A
#
# COMPACT_ATOMS: atom_id res chain seq x y z
N MET A 1 -9.97 12.14 22.71
CA MET A 1 -9.55 10.82 22.17
C MET A 1 -9.89 9.72 23.15
N ASN A 2 -10.52 8.65 22.69
CA ASN A 2 -10.76 7.45 23.47
C ASN A 2 -9.51 6.55 23.46
N ILE A 3 -8.62 6.75 24.43
CA ILE A 3 -7.36 6.00 24.58
C ILE A 3 -7.60 4.48 24.67
N PRO A 4 -8.54 3.97 25.48
CA PRO A 4 -8.87 2.53 25.50
C PRO A 4 -9.20 1.95 24.12
N GLY A 5 -9.97 2.69 23.32
CA GLY A 5 -10.32 2.26 21.96
C GLY A 5 -9.10 2.21 21.03
N LEU A 6 -8.16 3.14 21.17
CA LEU A 6 -6.91 3.12 20.40
C LEU A 6 -6.05 1.91 20.79
N ILE A 7 -5.89 1.64 22.09
CA ILE A 7 -5.13 0.49 22.59
C ILE A 7 -5.76 -0.82 22.10
N PHE A 8 -7.09 -0.93 22.16
CA PHE A 8 -7.84 -2.06 21.60
C PHE A 8 -7.54 -2.26 20.11
N LEU A 9 -7.62 -1.19 19.30
CA LEU A 9 -7.32 -1.28 17.86
C LEU A 9 -5.87 -1.67 17.59
N LEU A 10 -4.90 -1.04 18.25
CA LEU A 10 -3.48 -1.39 18.07
C LEU A 10 -3.21 -2.86 18.40
N THR A 11 -3.84 -3.36 19.47
CA THR A 11 -3.69 -4.76 19.90
C THR A 11 -4.32 -5.72 18.91
N THR A 12 -5.56 -5.46 18.50
CA THR A 12 -6.29 -6.31 17.55
C THR A 12 -5.68 -6.29 16.15
N GLN A 13 -5.14 -5.15 15.71
CA GLN A 13 -4.35 -5.03 14.48
C GLN A 13 -3.11 -5.90 14.55
N PHE A 14 -2.30 -5.75 15.61
CA PHE A 14 -1.11 -6.55 15.79
C PHE A 14 -1.43 -8.05 15.80
N VAL A 15 -2.44 -8.48 16.57
CA VAL A 15 -2.85 -9.89 16.70
C VAL A 15 -3.33 -10.45 15.36
N ALA A 16 -4.25 -9.75 14.67
CA ALA A 16 -4.80 -10.18 13.39
C ALA A 16 -3.70 -10.27 12.30
N GLY A 17 -2.88 -9.24 12.20
CA GLY A 17 -1.82 -9.22 11.19
C GLY A 17 -0.68 -10.19 11.48
N ARG A 18 -0.38 -10.45 12.76
CA ARG A 18 0.54 -11.55 13.13
C ARG A 18 -0.05 -12.91 12.78
N GLY A 19 -1.37 -13.06 12.89
CA GLY A 19 -2.12 -14.23 12.44
C GLY A 19 -1.93 -14.49 10.96
N ILE A 20 -2.09 -13.45 10.12
CA ILE A 20 -1.77 -13.54 8.69
C ILE A 20 -0.33 -13.99 8.48
N LEU A 21 0.66 -13.34 9.10
CA LEU A 21 2.07 -13.73 8.93
C LEU A 21 2.30 -15.21 9.33
N ALA A 22 1.64 -15.69 10.38
CA ALA A 22 1.74 -17.07 10.85
C ALA A 22 1.01 -18.07 9.91
N LEU A 23 -0.14 -17.70 9.32
CA LEU A 23 -0.85 -18.51 8.32
C LEU A 23 0.06 -18.83 7.13
N PHE A 24 0.77 -17.81 6.63
CA PHE A 24 1.71 -17.96 5.51
C PHE A 24 3.09 -18.45 5.94
N ASN A 25 3.36 -18.65 7.23
CA ASN A 25 4.67 -19.03 7.77
C ASN A 25 5.80 -18.04 7.36
N ILE A 26 5.49 -16.75 7.33
CA ILE A 26 6.45 -15.69 7.03
C ILE A 26 7.33 -15.45 8.25
N LYS A 27 8.62 -15.74 8.10
CA LYS A 27 9.65 -15.50 9.10
C LYS A 27 10.48 -14.30 8.68
N GLN A 28 10.44 -13.25 9.49
CA GLN A 28 11.21 -12.02 9.28
C GLN A 28 11.84 -11.63 10.61
N LYS A 29 12.76 -10.65 10.57
CA LYS A 29 13.33 -10.08 11.80
C LYS A 29 12.24 -9.48 12.67
N THR A 30 12.57 -9.31 13.95
CA THR A 30 11.63 -8.81 14.96
C THR A 30 10.94 -7.51 14.55
N LEU A 31 11.72 -6.50 14.13
CA LEU A 31 11.19 -5.20 13.73
C LEU A 31 10.27 -5.29 12.51
N HIS A 32 10.68 -6.03 11.47
CA HIS A 32 9.86 -6.22 10.27
C HIS A 32 8.57 -6.93 10.58
N THR A 33 8.60 -7.94 11.46
CA THR A 33 7.41 -8.70 11.85
C THR A 33 6.41 -7.81 12.58
N ILE A 34 6.87 -6.93 13.50
CA ILE A 34 5.99 -5.99 14.21
C ILE A 34 5.31 -5.06 13.22
N VAL A 35 6.11 -4.44 12.34
CA VAL A 35 5.59 -3.48 11.37
C VAL A 35 4.63 -4.13 10.37
N LEU A 36 5.00 -5.27 9.81
CA LEU A 36 4.16 -6.00 8.85
C LEU A 36 2.88 -6.52 9.52
N ALA A 37 2.94 -6.93 10.80
CA ALA A 37 1.76 -7.30 11.56
C ALA A 37 0.80 -6.11 11.70
N MET A 38 1.30 -4.91 12.03
CA MET A 38 0.45 -3.72 12.09
C MET A 38 -0.19 -3.38 10.73
N LEU A 39 0.60 -3.40 9.65
CA LEU A 39 0.09 -3.12 8.29
C LEU A 39 -1.01 -4.12 7.88
N ASN A 40 -0.76 -5.42 8.04
CA ASN A 40 -1.75 -6.46 7.75
C ASN A 40 -3.00 -6.32 8.62
N GLY A 41 -2.82 -6.00 9.91
CA GLY A 41 -3.90 -5.81 10.85
C GLY A 41 -4.85 -4.70 10.45
N ILE A 42 -4.30 -3.54 10.06
CA ILE A 42 -5.09 -2.41 9.56
C ILE A 42 -5.89 -2.83 8.33
N MET A 43 -5.27 -3.55 7.41
CA MET A 43 -5.93 -4.04 6.21
C MET A 43 -7.06 -5.03 6.52
N VAL A 44 -6.87 -5.98 7.44
CA VAL A 44 -7.94 -6.89 7.88
C VAL A 44 -9.09 -6.13 8.53
N ILE A 45 -8.78 -5.20 9.44
CA ILE A 45 -9.80 -4.43 10.15
C ILE A 45 -10.58 -3.52 9.19
N SER A 46 -9.93 -3.03 8.13
CA SER A 46 -10.61 -2.26 7.08
C SER A 46 -11.67 -3.06 6.32
N LEU A 47 -11.65 -4.40 6.36
CA LEU A 47 -12.67 -5.22 5.71
C LEU A 47 -13.90 -5.45 6.60
N VAL A 48 -13.81 -5.14 7.90
CA VAL A 48 -14.82 -5.54 8.88
C VAL A 48 -16.18 -4.87 8.64
N PRO A 49 -16.29 -3.55 8.44
CA PRO A 49 -17.58 -2.92 8.17
C PRO A 49 -18.26 -3.51 6.92
N MET A 50 -17.52 -3.65 5.81
CA MET A 50 -18.02 -4.32 4.61
C MET A 50 -18.50 -5.75 4.87
N LEU A 51 -17.76 -6.57 5.62
CA LEU A 51 -18.15 -7.96 5.92
C LEU A 51 -19.41 -8.06 6.79
N ILE A 52 -19.55 -7.15 7.76
CA ILE A 52 -20.73 -7.05 8.63
C ILE A 52 -21.96 -6.62 7.82
N GLU A 53 -21.78 -5.65 6.90
CA GLU A 53 -22.83 -5.22 5.98
C GLU A 53 -23.28 -6.36 5.06
N LEU A 54 -22.34 -7.13 4.50
CA LEU A 54 -22.65 -8.32 3.71
C LEU A 54 -23.44 -9.36 4.52
N ALA A 55 -23.20 -9.44 5.82
CA ALA A 55 -23.96 -10.28 6.75
C ALA A 55 -25.29 -9.64 7.22
N HIS A 56 -25.65 -8.46 6.71
CA HIS A 56 -26.85 -7.68 7.09
C HIS A 56 -26.91 -7.35 8.60
N ILE A 57 -25.74 -7.16 9.22
CA ILE A 57 -25.62 -6.76 10.62
C ILE A 57 -25.48 -5.23 10.68
N PRO A 58 -26.19 -4.52 11.57
CA PRO A 58 -26.12 -3.06 11.61
C PRO A 58 -24.75 -2.56 12.10
N ILE A 59 -24.27 -1.45 11.53
CA ILE A 59 -22.99 -0.81 11.90
C ILE A 59 -23.17 -0.05 13.20
N THR A 60 -22.96 -0.77 14.30
CA THR A 60 -22.96 -0.22 15.66
C THR A 60 -21.59 -0.42 16.32
N LYS A 61 -21.28 0.39 17.32
CA LYS A 61 -20.03 0.27 18.10
C LYS A 61 -19.83 -1.16 18.64
N THR A 62 -20.89 -1.77 19.15
CA THR A 62 -20.85 -3.13 19.72
C THR A 62 -20.54 -4.17 18.65
N ASN A 63 -21.22 -4.12 17.51
CA ASN A 63 -21.02 -5.08 16.43
C ASN A 63 -19.60 -4.97 15.85
N ILE A 64 -19.09 -3.75 15.65
CA ILE A 64 -17.70 -3.55 15.21
C ILE A 64 -16.71 -4.16 16.22
N ILE A 65 -16.86 -3.93 17.52
CA ILE A 65 -15.96 -4.48 18.55
C ILE A 65 -16.00 -6.01 18.54
N LEU A 66 -17.20 -6.60 18.50
CA LEU A 66 -17.37 -8.06 18.51
C LEU A 66 -16.76 -8.70 17.26
N SER A 67 -17.03 -8.15 16.08
CA SER A 67 -16.51 -8.68 14.83
C SER A 67 -14.99 -8.52 14.70
N ILE A 68 -14.42 -7.37 15.09
CA ILE A 68 -12.96 -7.20 15.14
C ILE A 68 -12.35 -8.23 16.09
N SER A 69 -12.91 -8.38 17.30
CA SER A 69 -12.41 -9.35 18.28
C SER A 69 -12.48 -10.78 17.76
N LEU A 70 -13.61 -11.17 17.16
CA LEU A 70 -13.81 -12.50 16.60
C LEU A 70 -12.83 -12.81 15.47
N ILE A 71 -12.63 -11.87 14.54
CA ILE A 71 -11.67 -12.03 13.43
C ILE A 71 -10.23 -12.09 13.96
N SER A 72 -9.85 -11.21 14.88
CA SER A 72 -8.51 -11.23 15.49
C SER A 72 -8.26 -12.54 16.25
N ILE A 73 -9.24 -13.04 17.00
CA ILE A 73 -9.14 -14.33 17.72
C ILE A 73 -9.05 -15.49 16.73
N ALA A 74 -9.88 -15.50 15.68
CA ALA A 74 -9.85 -16.56 14.66
C ALA A 74 -8.49 -16.62 13.95
N LEU A 75 -7.98 -15.46 13.51
CA LEU A 75 -6.66 -15.36 12.86
C LEU A 75 -5.51 -15.71 13.80
N PHE A 76 -5.68 -15.54 15.11
CA PHE A 76 -4.72 -15.96 16.12
C PHE A 76 -4.76 -17.46 16.40
N ALA A 77 -5.97 -18.02 16.55
CA ALA A 77 -6.19 -19.40 16.94
C ALA A 77 -5.79 -20.40 15.84
N ILE A 78 -6.13 -20.11 14.57
CA ILE A 78 -5.92 -21.03 13.44
C ILE A 78 -4.44 -21.44 13.29
N PRO A 79 -3.47 -20.49 13.24
CA PRO A 79 -2.07 -20.82 13.15
C PRO A 79 -1.35 -20.79 14.51
N PHE A 80 -2.04 -20.94 15.66
CA PHE A 80 -1.46 -20.75 16.99
C PHE A 80 -0.13 -21.50 17.20
N LYS A 81 -0.05 -22.76 16.76
CA LYS A 81 1.18 -23.59 16.85
C LYS A 81 2.37 -23.05 16.05
N ARG A 82 2.14 -22.16 15.08
CA ARG A 82 3.16 -21.54 14.23
C ARG A 82 3.64 -20.18 14.76
N TYR A 83 3.07 -19.70 15.86
CA TYR A 83 3.52 -18.45 16.47
C TYR A 83 4.90 -18.63 17.08
N ASN A 84 5.81 -17.74 16.69
CA ASN A 84 7.04 -17.55 17.44
C ASN A 84 6.82 -16.45 18.49
N PHE A 85 6.63 -16.85 19.75
CA PHE A 85 6.47 -15.96 20.90
C PHE A 85 7.79 -15.33 21.37
N SER A 86 8.95 -15.78 20.86
CA SER A 86 10.24 -15.18 21.21
C SER A 86 10.31 -13.69 20.84
N ILE A 87 9.47 -13.25 19.90
CA ILE A 87 9.38 -11.86 19.48
C ILE A 87 8.88 -10.91 20.58
N LEU A 88 8.09 -11.41 21.53
CA LEU A 88 7.58 -10.66 22.67
C LEU A 88 8.60 -10.60 23.82
N GLN A 89 9.71 -11.33 23.72
CA GLN A 89 10.75 -11.33 24.74
C GLN A 89 11.67 -10.12 24.54
N LEU A 90 11.76 -9.27 25.57
CA LEU A 90 12.63 -8.08 25.63
C LEU A 90 14.12 -8.39 25.45
N LYS A 91 14.56 -9.64 25.64
CA LYS A 91 15.96 -10.08 25.49
C LYS A 91 16.36 -10.41 24.04
N ASN A 92 15.59 -9.98 23.06
CA ASN A 92 15.87 -10.30 21.66
C ASN A 92 17.19 -9.62 21.21
N LYS A 93 18.25 -10.42 21.06
CA LYS A 93 19.62 -9.99 20.72
C LYS A 93 19.75 -9.30 19.35
N GLU A 94 18.69 -9.27 18.57
CA GLU A 94 18.64 -8.64 17.25
C GLU A 94 18.50 -7.10 17.33
N TYR A 95 18.07 -6.55 18.46
CA TYR A 95 17.90 -5.10 18.61
C TYR A 95 19.23 -4.43 18.97
N LYS A 96 19.89 -3.86 17.96
CA LYS A 96 21.03 -2.97 18.17
C LYS A 96 20.53 -1.55 18.39
N LEU A 97 20.97 -0.92 19.48
CA LEU A 97 20.74 0.50 19.73
C LEU A 97 21.20 1.33 18.51
N PRO A 98 20.48 2.40 18.15
CA PRO A 98 20.91 3.29 17.08
C PRO A 98 22.26 3.90 17.45
N SER A 99 23.17 3.95 16.48
CA SER A 99 24.42 4.68 16.64
C SER A 99 24.16 6.19 16.79
N LEU A 100 25.15 6.93 17.30
CA LEU A 100 24.99 8.38 17.54
C LEU A 100 24.65 9.17 16.25
N TYR A 101 25.20 8.75 15.10
CA TYR A 101 24.85 9.35 13.82
C TYR A 101 23.43 9.00 13.35
N GLU A 102 22.90 7.81 13.67
CA GLU A 102 21.50 7.45 13.39
C GLU A 102 20.53 8.30 14.20
N VAL A 103 20.89 8.70 15.42
CA VAL A 103 20.04 9.53 16.29
C VAL A 103 19.69 10.85 15.60
N LEU A 104 20.64 11.49 14.89
CA LEU A 104 20.37 12.73 14.16
C LEU A 104 19.29 12.54 13.08
N PHE A 105 19.37 11.46 12.30
CA PHE A 105 18.38 11.14 11.27
C PHE A 105 17.02 10.80 11.88
N ILE A 106 17.00 10.06 12.98
CA ILE A 106 15.76 9.71 13.70
C ILE A 106 15.10 10.97 14.25
N LEU A 107 15.87 11.87 14.89
CA LEU A 107 15.35 13.14 15.41
C LEU A 107 14.74 13.99 14.29
N PHE A 108 15.42 14.09 13.15
CA PHE A 108 14.91 14.84 12.01
C PHE A 108 13.65 14.20 11.41
N LEU A 109 13.60 12.87 11.32
CA LEU A 109 12.40 12.15 10.88
C LEU A 109 11.23 12.37 11.84
N VAL A 110 11.47 12.28 13.14
CA VAL A 110 10.45 12.58 14.17
C VAL A 110 9.96 14.02 14.03
N PHE A 111 10.88 14.98 13.87
CA PHE A 111 10.54 16.38 13.69
C PHE A 111 9.63 16.62 12.47
N ILE A 112 9.96 16.01 11.31
CA ILE A 112 9.12 16.06 10.11
C ILE A 112 7.78 15.36 10.30
N MET A 113 7.73 14.28 11.09
CA MET A 113 6.49 13.54 11.31
C MET A 113 5.52 14.25 12.26
N ILE A 114 5.99 15.14 13.16
CA ILE A 114 5.12 15.86 14.11
C ILE A 114 3.98 16.62 13.39
N PRO A 115 4.23 17.49 12.40
CA PRO A 115 3.15 18.16 11.65
C PRO A 115 2.18 17.18 10.98
N SER A 116 2.68 16.08 10.41
CA SER A 116 1.85 15.06 9.78
C SER A 116 0.90 14.42 10.79
N ILE A 117 1.42 13.96 11.92
CA ILE A 117 0.64 13.33 12.99
C ILE A 117 -0.37 14.32 13.55
N TRP A 118 0.08 15.55 13.81
CA TRP A 118 -0.77 16.63 14.31
C TRP A 118 -1.94 16.92 13.38
N ARG A 119 -1.72 16.97 12.06
CA ARG A 119 -2.80 17.19 11.08
C ARG A 119 -3.82 16.04 11.06
N THR A 120 -3.39 14.79 11.12
CA THR A 120 -4.33 13.64 11.17
C THR A 120 -5.20 13.62 12.43
N TYR A 121 -4.75 14.29 13.49
CA TYR A 121 -5.45 14.32 14.76
C TYR A 121 -6.41 15.52 14.89
N TYR A 122 -5.96 16.72 14.52
CA TYR A 122 -6.67 17.97 14.82
C TYR A 122 -7.49 18.53 13.65
N PHE A 123 -7.12 18.25 12.40
CA PHE A 123 -7.80 18.85 11.26
C PHE A 123 -8.77 17.88 10.61
N PRO A 124 -9.98 18.34 10.25
CA PRO A 124 -10.87 17.55 9.42
C PRO A 124 -10.22 17.32 8.03
N PRO A 125 -10.60 16.24 7.33
CA PRO A 125 -10.16 16.03 5.95
C PRO A 125 -10.54 17.21 5.05
N ASN A 126 -9.84 17.36 3.93
CA ASN A 126 -10.04 18.45 2.98
C ASN A 126 -11.50 18.54 2.51
N ALA A 127 -11.99 19.76 2.21
CA ALA A 127 -13.39 20.03 1.83
C ALA A 127 -13.94 19.16 0.68
N ARG A 128 -13.10 18.78 -0.30
CA ARG A 128 -13.48 17.86 -1.38
C ARG A 128 -13.81 16.45 -0.88
N ASP A 129 -13.14 16.00 0.18
CA ASP A 129 -13.40 14.71 0.81
C ASP A 129 -14.53 14.78 1.87
N VAL A 130 -14.94 15.99 2.24
CA VAL A 130 -16.05 16.28 3.18
C VAL A 130 -17.42 16.29 2.50
N LEU A 131 -17.51 16.67 1.22
CA LEU A 131 -18.79 16.79 0.50
C LEU A 131 -19.20 15.50 -0.25
N SER A 132 -18.23 14.68 -0.67
CA SER A 132 -18.50 13.41 -1.38
C SER A 132 -17.38 12.38 -1.23
N GLY A 133 -16.62 12.47 -0.13
CA GLY A 133 -15.47 11.60 0.13
C GLY A 133 -15.71 10.62 1.28
N PRO A 134 -14.66 9.87 1.67
CA PRO A 134 -14.80 8.77 2.63
C PRO A 134 -15.23 9.23 4.03
N GLU A 135 -15.01 10.49 4.38
CA GLU A 135 -15.42 11.06 5.66
C GLU A 135 -16.94 11.18 5.78
N ALA A 136 -17.60 11.71 4.73
CA ALA A 136 -19.05 11.81 4.68
C ALA A 136 -19.68 10.42 4.68
N LEU A 137 -19.18 9.52 3.83
CA LEU A 137 -19.64 8.13 3.78
C LEU A 137 -19.56 7.45 5.15
N ALA A 138 -18.45 7.64 5.87
CA ALA A 138 -18.28 7.06 7.19
C ALA A 138 -19.21 7.69 8.24
N LYS A 139 -19.45 9.01 8.17
CA LYS A 139 -20.35 9.70 9.10
C LYS A 139 -21.78 9.19 8.95
N TYR A 140 -22.32 9.21 7.73
CA TYR A 140 -23.68 8.74 7.49
C TYR A 140 -23.82 7.23 7.72
N ALA A 141 -22.79 6.43 7.44
CA ALA A 141 -22.84 5.01 7.77
C ALA A 141 -22.93 4.71 9.27
N ILE A 142 -22.33 5.56 10.11
CA ILE A 142 -22.45 5.46 11.57
C ILE A 142 -23.84 5.90 12.05
N GLU A 143 -24.36 7.00 11.49
CA GLU A 143 -25.66 7.57 11.87
C GLU A 143 -26.84 6.70 11.41
N GLU A 144 -26.74 6.08 10.24
CA GLU A 144 -27.79 5.25 9.63
C GLU A 144 -27.58 3.74 9.86
N HIS A 145 -26.47 3.36 10.48
CA HIS A 145 -26.09 1.97 10.77
C HIS A 145 -25.97 1.04 9.54
N THR A 146 -25.71 1.60 8.35
CA THR A 146 -25.52 0.85 7.10
C THR A 146 -24.51 1.55 6.18
N LEU A 147 -23.74 0.78 5.41
CA LEU A 147 -22.90 1.35 4.34
C LEU A 147 -23.72 1.92 3.18
N ASN A 148 -24.92 1.38 2.92
CA ASN A 148 -25.84 1.92 1.92
C ASN A 148 -26.69 3.04 2.54
N ASN A 149 -26.12 4.24 2.56
CA ASN A 149 -26.68 5.38 3.27
C ASN A 149 -27.21 6.49 2.35
N SER A 150 -27.80 7.52 2.95
CA SER A 150 -28.37 8.67 2.25
C SER A 150 -27.39 9.49 1.40
N VAL A 151 -26.07 9.32 1.54
CA VAL A 151 -25.10 9.97 0.62
C VAL A 151 -25.31 9.51 -0.81
N PHE A 152 -25.77 8.27 -0.99
CA PHE A 152 -26.04 7.72 -2.32
C PHE A 152 -27.37 8.23 -2.93
N SER A 153 -28.22 8.94 -2.18
CA SER A 153 -29.43 9.57 -2.72
C SER A 153 -29.22 11.02 -3.15
N MET A 154 -28.10 11.64 -2.76
CA MET A 154 -27.68 12.97 -3.24
C MET A 154 -27.00 12.85 -4.61
N ASN A 155 -27.29 13.81 -5.52
CA ASN A 155 -26.95 13.81 -6.95
C ASN A 155 -25.68 13.03 -7.34
N LEU A 156 -25.85 11.74 -7.66
CA LEU A 156 -24.79 10.77 -7.94
C LEU A 156 -23.94 11.12 -9.18
N LEU A 157 -24.50 11.92 -10.10
CA LEU A 157 -23.90 12.22 -11.40
C LEU A 157 -22.64 13.10 -11.31
N GLU A 158 -22.50 13.90 -10.24
CA GLU A 158 -21.31 14.75 -10.02
C GLU A 158 -20.30 14.15 -9.00
N ALA A 159 -20.74 13.18 -8.18
CA ALA A 159 -19.95 12.53 -7.12
C ALA A 159 -19.38 11.13 -7.51
N THR A 160 -19.73 10.63 -8.69
CA THR A 160 -19.49 9.28 -9.24
C THR A 160 -18.10 8.66 -9.02
N PRO A 161 -16.96 9.34 -9.21
CA PRO A 161 -15.67 8.63 -9.24
C PRO A 161 -15.14 8.20 -7.86
N ASN A 162 -15.67 8.74 -6.76
CA ASN A 162 -15.25 8.34 -5.41
C ASN A 162 -16.10 7.19 -4.84
N LEU A 163 -17.37 7.09 -5.23
CA LEU A 163 -18.31 6.08 -4.74
C LEU A 163 -18.01 4.67 -5.27
N LEU A 164 -17.39 4.58 -6.46
CA LEU A 164 -16.98 3.33 -7.08
C LEU A 164 -15.65 2.78 -6.54
N LYS A 165 -14.95 3.56 -5.72
CA LYS A 165 -13.68 3.10 -5.12
C LYS A 165 -13.98 2.15 -3.97
N PRO A 166 -13.14 1.12 -3.79
CA PRO A 166 -13.25 0.24 -2.64
C PRO A 166 -13.30 0.99 -1.30
N PRO A 167 -13.99 0.42 -0.30
CA PRO A 167 -14.36 1.11 0.92
C PRO A 167 -13.23 1.07 1.95
N PHE A 168 -11.99 0.74 1.57
CA PHE A 168 -10.83 0.66 2.48
C PHE A 168 -10.73 1.86 3.43
N ILE A 169 -10.81 3.07 2.88
CA ILE A 169 -10.70 4.30 3.67
C ILE A 169 -11.97 4.54 4.47
N SER A 170 -13.13 4.44 3.84
CA SER A 170 -14.43 4.69 4.48
C SER A 170 -14.64 3.76 5.67
N ASP A 171 -14.30 2.48 5.52
CA ASP A 171 -14.42 1.47 6.56
C ASP A 171 -13.46 1.72 7.71
N LEU A 172 -12.21 2.10 7.44
CA LEU A 172 -11.28 2.52 8.49
C LEU A 172 -11.76 3.78 9.21
N GLN A 173 -12.36 4.72 8.49
CA GLN A 173 -12.98 5.89 9.09
C GLN A 173 -14.12 5.49 10.03
N ILE A 174 -15.01 4.59 9.61
CA ILE A 174 -16.10 4.07 10.46
C ILE A 174 -15.54 3.48 11.75
N VAL A 175 -14.56 2.58 11.65
CA VAL A 175 -13.95 1.90 12.80
C VAL A 175 -13.32 2.91 13.77
N TYR A 176 -12.51 3.84 13.26
CA TYR A 176 -11.80 4.80 14.12
C TYR A 176 -12.71 5.89 14.70
N LYS A 177 -13.78 6.29 13.99
CA LYS A 177 -14.80 7.22 14.51
C LYS A 177 -15.60 6.61 15.66
N LEU A 178 -16.01 5.34 15.51
CA LEU A 178 -16.75 4.63 16.55
C LEU A 178 -15.90 4.37 17.81
N LEU A 179 -14.58 4.15 17.63
CA LEU A 179 -13.74 3.64 18.72
C LEU A 179 -12.72 4.64 19.27
N VAL A 180 -12.22 5.61 18.51
CA VAL A 180 -11.04 6.40 18.89
C VAL A 180 -11.27 7.90 18.89
N HIS A 181 -11.60 8.47 17.72
CA HIS A 181 -11.60 9.92 17.52
C HIS A 181 -12.62 10.34 16.46
N PRO A 182 -13.33 11.48 16.64
CA PRO A 182 -14.36 11.95 15.70
C PRO A 182 -13.90 12.12 14.24
N PHE A 183 -12.61 12.40 13.99
CA PHE A 183 -12.07 12.56 12.62
C PHE A 183 -11.49 11.27 12.01
N GLY A 184 -11.35 10.19 12.79
CA GLY A 184 -11.00 8.85 12.33
C GLY A 184 -9.68 8.61 11.55
N GLN A 185 -8.85 9.61 11.23
CA GLN A 185 -7.64 9.45 10.37
C GLN A 185 -6.39 8.87 11.05
N VAL A 186 -6.48 8.54 12.35
CA VAL A 186 -5.30 8.11 13.14
C VAL A 186 -4.62 6.85 12.57
N TRP A 187 -5.37 5.98 11.86
CA TRP A 187 -4.80 4.81 11.17
C TRP A 187 -3.73 5.18 10.13
N LEU A 188 -3.85 6.34 9.47
CA LEU A 188 -2.89 6.77 8.44
C LEU A 188 -1.51 6.99 9.04
N THR A 189 -1.45 7.64 10.21
CA THR A 189 -0.21 7.80 10.99
C THR A 189 0.44 6.45 11.28
N ILE A 190 -0.35 5.43 11.66
CA ILE A 190 0.17 4.11 11.96
C ILE A 190 0.76 3.48 10.70
N ILE A 191 0.07 3.52 9.56
CA ILE A 191 0.59 3.02 8.27
C ILE A 191 1.89 3.73 7.89
N VAL A 192 1.95 5.06 8.00
CA VAL A 192 3.13 5.85 7.62
C VAL A 192 4.32 5.50 8.48
N LEU A 193 4.18 5.52 9.81
CA LEU A 193 5.27 5.21 10.74
C LEU A 193 5.76 3.77 10.58
N CYS A 194 4.83 2.82 10.43
CA CYS A 194 5.13 1.44 10.10
C CYS A 194 5.95 1.37 8.82
N PHE A 195 5.42 1.88 7.72
CA PHE A 195 6.06 1.80 6.42
C PHE A 195 7.46 2.43 6.38
N LEU A 196 7.63 3.63 6.94
CA LEU A 196 8.93 4.31 7.00
C LEU A 196 9.94 3.53 7.84
N THR A 197 9.51 2.99 8.98
CA THR A 197 10.35 2.13 9.83
C THR A 197 10.80 0.88 9.08
N TRP A 198 9.88 0.26 8.32
CA TRP A 198 10.21 -0.91 7.52
C TRP A 198 11.15 -0.58 6.36
N LEU A 199 10.87 0.48 5.59
CA LEU A 199 11.72 0.92 4.50
C LEU A 199 13.14 1.25 4.99
N TYR A 200 13.27 2.02 6.06
CA TYR A 200 14.56 2.31 6.69
C TYR A 200 15.28 1.03 7.10
N SER A 201 14.57 0.11 7.76
CA SER A 201 15.16 -1.15 8.19
C SER A 201 15.63 -2.01 7.02
N LEU A 202 14.90 -2.04 5.89
CA LEU A 202 15.31 -2.76 4.68
C LEU A 202 16.57 -2.15 4.06
N LEU A 203 16.68 -0.82 4.07
CA LEU A 203 17.87 -0.12 3.57
C LEU A 203 19.09 -0.37 4.48
N ARG A 204 18.91 -0.32 5.81
CA ARG A 204 19.96 -0.55 6.82
C ARG A 204 20.54 -1.96 6.77
N GLU A 205 19.81 -2.94 6.24
CA GLU A 205 20.34 -4.30 6.05
C GLU A 205 21.42 -4.39 4.98
N LYS A 206 21.44 -3.43 4.05
CA LYS A 206 22.33 -3.45 2.88
C LYS A 206 23.33 -2.31 2.86
N LEU A 207 22.93 -1.18 3.44
CA LEU A 207 23.70 0.06 3.44
C LEU A 207 24.10 0.47 4.86
N HIS A 208 25.18 1.24 4.92
CA HIS A 208 25.60 1.94 6.11
C HIS A 208 24.45 2.83 6.61
N PRO A 209 24.19 2.93 7.93
CA PRO A 209 22.97 3.56 8.41
C PRO A 209 22.82 5.04 8.02
N VAL A 210 23.94 5.75 7.80
CA VAL A 210 23.93 7.12 7.26
C VAL A 210 23.32 7.18 5.86
N LEU A 211 23.71 6.27 4.96
CA LEU A 211 23.15 6.22 3.61
C LEU A 211 21.70 5.76 3.63
N ALA A 212 21.35 4.78 4.48
CA ALA A 212 19.97 4.36 4.67
C ALA A 212 19.09 5.51 5.20
N GLY A 213 19.60 6.28 6.16
CA GLY A 213 18.97 7.49 6.69
C GLY A 213 18.77 8.55 5.61
N LEU A 214 19.82 8.87 4.84
CA LEU A 214 19.76 9.84 3.75
C LEU A 214 18.73 9.47 2.67
N ILE A 215 18.69 8.20 2.24
CA ILE A 215 17.69 7.73 1.26
C ILE A 215 16.27 7.84 1.83
N THR A 216 16.09 7.48 3.11
CA THR A 216 14.79 7.59 3.78
C THR A 216 14.35 9.05 3.91
N LEU A 217 15.29 9.96 4.19
CA LEU A 217 15.03 11.40 4.21
C LEU A 217 14.66 11.92 2.83
N LEU A 218 15.42 11.57 1.78
CA LEU A 218 15.08 11.94 0.40
C LEU A 218 13.68 11.43 0.01
N PHE A 219 13.30 10.24 0.46
CA PHE A 219 11.99 9.67 0.23
C PHE A 219 10.86 10.44 0.92
N ILE A 220 10.99 10.77 2.22
CA ILE A 220 9.96 11.54 2.93
C ILE A 220 9.94 13.01 2.51
N SER A 221 11.04 13.53 1.94
CA SER A 221 11.11 14.89 1.41
C SER A 221 10.46 15.06 0.03
N ILE A 222 9.90 14.01 -0.58
CA ILE A 222 9.09 14.11 -1.80
C ILE A 222 7.81 14.91 -1.44
N PRO A 223 7.64 16.15 -1.94
CA PRO A 223 6.60 17.06 -1.41
C PRO A 223 5.17 16.52 -1.52
N GLU A 224 4.79 15.97 -2.67
CA GLU A 224 3.46 15.40 -2.87
C GLU A 224 3.28 14.14 -2.01
N LEU A 225 4.30 13.28 -1.87
CA LEU A 225 4.18 12.07 -1.05
C LEU A 225 4.04 12.42 0.44
N TYR A 226 4.82 13.41 0.91
CA TYR A 226 4.69 13.94 2.26
C TYR A 226 3.29 14.51 2.52
N GLY A 227 2.68 15.19 1.55
CA GLY A 227 1.29 15.62 1.66
C GLY A 227 0.32 14.47 1.98
N TYR A 228 0.60 13.26 1.48
CA TYR A 228 -0.29 12.10 1.63
C TYR A 228 -0.03 11.32 2.91
N THR A 229 0.92 11.74 3.75
CA THR A 229 1.09 11.16 5.08
C THR A 229 0.03 11.66 6.06
N TYR A 230 -0.70 12.72 5.70
CA TYR A 230 -1.79 13.29 6.51
C TYR A 230 -3.06 13.66 5.71
N ILE A 231 -3.06 13.48 4.38
CA ILE A 231 -4.27 13.61 3.56
C ILE A 231 -4.86 12.23 3.33
N LEU A 232 -6.16 12.12 3.56
CA LEU A 232 -6.94 10.88 3.49
C LEU A 232 -7.16 10.42 2.03
N LEU A 233 -6.16 9.76 1.45
CA LEU A 233 -6.20 9.27 0.06
C LEU A 233 -5.71 7.83 -0.06
N TRP A 234 -6.20 7.12 -1.08
CA TRP A 234 -5.95 5.69 -1.29
C TRP A 234 -4.50 5.40 -1.71
N ASP A 235 -3.81 6.40 -2.26
CA ASP A 235 -2.56 6.22 -2.99
C ASP A 235 -1.39 5.82 -2.08
N TYR A 236 -1.31 6.38 -0.86
CA TYR A 236 -0.23 6.05 0.07
C TYR A 236 -0.35 4.59 0.57
N SER A 237 -1.51 4.20 1.09
CA SER A 237 -1.73 2.82 1.54
C SER A 237 -1.57 1.82 0.38
N ASN A 238 -2.09 2.15 -0.80
CA ASN A 238 -1.92 1.31 -1.98
C ASN A 238 -0.45 1.15 -2.38
N MET A 239 0.36 2.22 -2.33
CA MET A 239 1.81 2.15 -2.52
C MET A 239 2.47 1.19 -1.52
N VAL A 240 2.10 1.24 -0.23
CA VAL A 240 2.67 0.37 0.82
C VAL A 240 2.45 -1.11 0.52
N PHE A 241 1.20 -1.51 0.23
CA PHE A 241 0.89 -2.91 -0.05
C PHE A 241 1.42 -3.37 -1.42
N PHE A 242 1.44 -2.49 -2.41
CA PHE A 242 2.06 -2.79 -3.71
C PHE A 242 3.57 -3.04 -3.57
N PHE A 243 4.26 -2.20 -2.80
CA PHE A 243 5.67 -2.39 -2.47
C PHE A 243 5.89 -3.71 -1.70
N ALA A 244 5.02 -4.03 -0.74
CA ALA A 244 5.09 -5.30 -0.03
C ALA A 244 4.93 -6.51 -0.96
N GLY A 245 4.01 -6.44 -1.92
CA GLY A 245 3.85 -7.45 -2.98
C GLY A 245 5.16 -7.68 -3.73
N PHE A 246 5.82 -6.62 -4.20
CA PHE A 246 7.11 -6.72 -4.87
C PHE A 246 8.24 -7.26 -3.98
N TYR A 247 8.33 -6.78 -2.74
CA TYR A 247 9.36 -7.22 -1.80
C TYR A 247 9.27 -8.74 -1.55
N PHE A 248 8.07 -9.26 -1.25
CA PHE A 248 7.89 -10.69 -1.01
C PHE A 248 7.98 -11.53 -2.29
N LEU A 249 7.68 -10.95 -3.46
CA LEU A 249 7.96 -11.58 -4.74
C LEU A 249 9.47 -11.72 -4.98
N ASN A 250 10.27 -10.71 -4.60
CA ASN A 250 11.73 -10.82 -4.63
C ASN A 250 12.22 -11.95 -3.72
N GLN A 251 11.75 -11.96 -2.48
CA GLN A 251 12.09 -12.98 -1.49
C GLN A 251 11.73 -14.40 -1.96
N TYR A 252 10.63 -14.56 -2.70
CA TYR A 252 10.30 -15.83 -3.35
C TYR A 252 11.34 -16.23 -4.40
N PHE A 253 11.75 -15.31 -5.27
CA PHE A 253 12.75 -15.64 -6.28
C PHE A 253 14.14 -15.92 -5.71
N GLU A 254 14.50 -15.30 -4.58
CA GLU A 254 15.78 -15.51 -3.91
C GLU A 254 15.82 -16.79 -3.07
N HIS A 255 14.80 -17.03 -2.24
CA HIS A 255 14.79 -18.14 -1.28
C HIS A 255 13.93 -19.33 -1.68
N LYS A 256 13.18 -19.25 -2.78
CA LYS A 256 12.29 -20.32 -3.29
C LYS A 256 11.20 -20.77 -2.31
N GLN A 257 10.79 -19.87 -1.42
CA GLN A 257 9.75 -20.17 -0.43
C GLN A 257 8.35 -19.86 -0.99
N ASN A 258 7.55 -20.89 -1.25
CA ASN A 258 6.16 -20.74 -1.72
C ASN A 258 5.29 -19.89 -0.79
N SER A 259 5.59 -19.91 0.51
CA SER A 259 5.02 -19.01 1.52
C SER A 259 5.12 -17.53 1.13
N CYS A 260 6.30 -17.08 0.70
CA CYS A 260 6.52 -15.69 0.28
C CYS A 260 5.77 -15.37 -1.02
N PHE A 261 5.64 -16.35 -1.93
CA PHE A 261 4.87 -16.17 -3.17
C PHE A 261 3.38 -15.96 -2.88
N LEU A 262 2.76 -16.86 -2.10
CA LEU A 262 1.34 -16.74 -1.75
C LEU A 262 1.06 -15.47 -0.94
N TYR A 263 1.98 -15.10 -0.04
CA TYR A 263 1.88 -13.84 0.70
C TYR A 263 2.02 -12.62 -0.21
N SER A 264 2.91 -12.66 -1.22
CA SER A 264 2.99 -11.61 -2.25
C SER A 264 1.68 -11.47 -3.03
N CYS A 265 1.06 -12.60 -3.42
CA CYS A 265 -0.26 -12.59 -4.07
C CYS A 265 -1.32 -11.91 -3.19
N LEU A 266 -1.33 -12.19 -1.89
CA LEU A 266 -2.21 -11.52 -0.92
C LEU A 266 -1.94 -10.02 -0.83
N MET A 267 -0.67 -9.59 -0.79
CA MET A 267 -0.32 -8.16 -0.75
C MET A 267 -0.78 -7.41 -2.01
N PHE A 268 -0.66 -8.01 -3.19
CA PHE A 268 -1.26 -7.45 -4.42
C PHE A 268 -2.79 -7.47 -4.38
N GLY A 269 -3.39 -8.46 -3.71
CA GLY A 269 -4.81 -8.51 -3.40
C GLY A 269 -5.28 -7.34 -2.54
N PHE A 270 -4.60 -7.09 -1.42
CA PHE A 270 -4.83 -5.91 -0.58
C PHE A 270 -4.62 -4.61 -1.33
N ALA A 271 -3.58 -4.51 -2.15
CA ALA A 271 -3.36 -3.34 -2.98
C ALA A 271 -4.53 -3.14 -3.98
N THR A 272 -5.07 -4.21 -4.55
CA THR A 272 -6.26 -4.18 -5.44
C THR A 272 -7.53 -3.79 -4.69
N PHE A 273 -7.70 -4.27 -3.46
CA PHE A 273 -8.78 -3.82 -2.58
C PHE A 273 -8.65 -2.35 -2.19
N ILE A 274 -7.46 -1.74 -2.16
CA ILE A 274 -7.35 -0.30 -1.92
C ILE A 274 -7.62 0.48 -3.22
N ARG A 275 -7.12 -0.04 -4.35
CA ARG A 275 -7.29 0.55 -5.68
C ARG A 275 -7.42 -0.53 -6.75
N VAL A 276 -8.61 -0.62 -7.36
CA VAL A 276 -8.96 -1.65 -8.34
C VAL A 276 -8.04 -1.67 -9.57
N GLU A 277 -7.47 -0.53 -9.96
CA GLU A 277 -6.57 -0.46 -11.12
C GLU A 277 -5.24 -1.21 -10.86
N THR A 278 -4.95 -1.56 -9.60
CA THR A 278 -3.79 -2.37 -9.24
C THR A 278 -3.80 -3.76 -9.87
N LEU A 279 -4.99 -4.28 -10.19
CA LEU A 279 -5.15 -5.54 -10.92
C LEU A 279 -4.43 -5.51 -12.28
N ILE A 280 -4.43 -4.36 -12.97
CA ILE A 280 -3.76 -4.19 -14.27
C ILE A 280 -2.24 -4.27 -14.07
N PHE A 281 -1.70 -3.61 -13.05
CA PHE A 281 -0.29 -3.70 -12.73
C PHE A 281 0.10 -5.14 -12.34
N ALA A 282 -0.75 -5.87 -11.61
CA ALA A 282 -0.53 -7.30 -11.35
C ALA A 282 -0.48 -8.10 -12.68
N GLY A 283 -1.43 -7.87 -13.59
CA GLY A 283 -1.40 -8.42 -14.95
C GLY A 283 -0.07 -8.18 -15.67
N LEU A 284 0.45 -6.95 -15.63
CA LEU A 284 1.72 -6.56 -16.25
C LEU A 284 2.97 -7.17 -15.60
N ILE A 285 2.86 -7.70 -14.37
CA ILE A 285 3.97 -8.42 -13.69
C ILE A 285 4.06 -9.87 -14.16
N THR A 286 2.96 -10.45 -14.64
CA THR A 286 2.90 -11.86 -15.04
C THR A 286 3.94 -12.29 -16.09
N PRO A 287 4.30 -11.48 -17.12
CA PRO A 287 5.32 -11.87 -18.08
C PRO A 287 6.69 -12.06 -17.42
N TYR A 288 7.01 -11.26 -16.39
CA TYR A 288 8.26 -11.42 -15.65
C TYR A 288 8.25 -12.68 -14.79
N ILE A 289 7.13 -13.00 -14.13
CA ILE A 289 6.99 -14.25 -13.37
C ILE A 289 7.15 -15.45 -14.32
N PHE A 290 6.49 -15.42 -15.47
CA PHE A 290 6.60 -16.44 -16.50
C PHE A 290 8.06 -16.61 -16.95
N PHE A 291 8.72 -15.51 -17.34
CA PHE A 291 10.10 -15.53 -17.80
C PHE A 291 11.06 -16.08 -16.75
N ARG A 292 10.93 -15.69 -15.48
CA ARG A 292 11.79 -16.17 -14.39
C ARG A 292 11.59 -17.65 -14.10
N LEU A 293 10.35 -18.12 -14.05
CA LEU A 293 10.07 -19.53 -13.83
C LEU A 293 10.52 -20.41 -15.01
N TRP A 294 10.44 -19.88 -16.24
CA TRP A 294 11.00 -20.54 -17.42
C TRP A 294 12.53 -20.61 -17.33
N GLN A 295 13.22 -19.51 -17.03
CA GLN A 295 14.68 -19.53 -16.85
C GLN A 295 15.14 -20.58 -15.82
N GLU A 296 14.31 -20.83 -14.82
CA GLU A 296 14.54 -21.81 -13.75
C GLU A 296 14.11 -23.24 -14.10
N LYS A 297 13.67 -23.47 -15.34
CA LYS A 297 13.23 -24.77 -15.88
C LYS A 297 12.12 -25.43 -15.06
N VAL A 298 11.24 -24.62 -14.47
CA VAL A 298 10.04 -25.11 -13.78
C VAL A 298 9.08 -25.72 -14.81
N SER A 299 8.39 -26.81 -14.47
CA SER A 299 7.43 -27.45 -15.37
C SER A 299 6.29 -26.51 -15.76
N ILE A 300 5.87 -26.56 -17.03
CA ILE A 300 4.86 -25.64 -17.59
C ILE A 300 3.55 -25.64 -16.78
N GLN A 301 3.14 -26.81 -16.27
CA GLN A 301 1.96 -26.93 -15.40
C GLN A 301 2.09 -26.08 -14.14
N ARG A 302 3.24 -26.11 -13.46
CA ARG A 302 3.49 -25.30 -12.26
C ARG A 302 3.59 -23.82 -12.58
N VAL A 303 4.15 -23.47 -13.75
CA VAL A 303 4.17 -22.08 -14.23
C VAL A 303 2.75 -21.55 -14.37
N ILE A 304 1.87 -22.30 -15.06
CA ILE A 304 0.47 -21.93 -15.25
C ILE A 304 -0.25 -21.79 -13.90
N ILE A 305 -0.09 -22.76 -13.00
CA ILE A 305 -0.69 -22.69 -11.66
C ILE A 305 -0.24 -21.44 -10.91
N ASN A 306 1.06 -21.12 -10.91
CA ASN A 306 1.57 -19.93 -10.23
C ASN A 306 1.02 -18.64 -10.85
N LEU A 307 0.95 -18.54 -12.17
CA LEU A 307 0.38 -17.37 -12.85
C LEU A 307 -1.12 -17.20 -12.54
N VAL A 308 -1.87 -18.30 -12.56
CA VAL A 308 -3.29 -18.30 -12.21
C VAL A 308 -3.47 -17.88 -10.76
N LEU A 309 -2.72 -18.46 -9.81
CA LEU A 309 -2.78 -18.07 -8.40
C LEU A 309 -2.43 -16.60 -8.18
N PHE A 310 -1.41 -16.10 -8.88
CA PHE A 310 -0.97 -14.71 -8.77
C PHE A 310 -2.04 -13.71 -9.21
N LEU A 311 -2.82 -14.03 -10.24
CA LEU A 311 -3.90 -13.17 -10.71
C LEU A 311 -5.22 -13.42 -9.98
N ALA A 312 -5.49 -14.66 -9.57
CA ALA A 312 -6.74 -15.04 -8.93
C ALA A 312 -6.94 -14.30 -7.61
N VAL A 313 -5.89 -14.15 -6.78
CA VAL A 313 -6.03 -13.47 -5.49
C VAL A 313 -6.40 -11.99 -5.64
N PRO A 314 -5.68 -11.16 -6.41
CA PRO A 314 -6.13 -9.81 -6.78
C PRO A 314 -7.52 -9.75 -7.40
N PHE A 315 -7.83 -10.69 -8.29
CA PHE A 315 -9.13 -10.75 -8.95
C PHE A 315 -10.27 -11.04 -7.97
N ILE A 316 -10.07 -11.88 -6.95
CA ILE A 316 -11.08 -12.14 -5.91
C ILE A 316 -11.43 -10.85 -5.16
N PHE A 317 -10.45 -10.03 -4.78
CA PHE A 317 -10.73 -8.74 -4.12
C PHE A 317 -11.48 -7.77 -5.04
N TYR A 318 -11.12 -7.73 -6.32
CA TYR A 318 -11.85 -6.97 -7.32
C TYR A 318 -13.30 -7.45 -7.44
N PHE A 319 -13.50 -8.76 -7.58
CA PHE A 319 -14.81 -9.39 -7.76
C PHE A 319 -15.73 -9.16 -6.55
N ILE A 320 -15.21 -9.34 -5.32
CA ILE A 320 -15.98 -9.08 -4.10
C ILE A 320 -16.45 -7.63 -4.05
N TRP A 321 -15.59 -6.67 -4.42
CA TRP A 321 -16.01 -5.27 -4.40
C TRP A 321 -16.98 -4.93 -5.54
N ILE A 322 -16.58 -5.17 -6.78
CA ILE A 322 -17.30 -4.69 -7.97
C ILE A 322 -18.53 -5.55 -8.26
N ASP A 323 -18.39 -6.88 -8.29
CA ASP A 323 -19.44 -7.78 -8.74
C ASP A 323 -20.38 -8.22 -7.62
N ILE A 324 -19.94 -8.20 -6.36
CA ILE A 324 -20.79 -8.50 -5.21
C ILE A 324 -21.31 -7.20 -4.58
N PHE A 325 -20.42 -6.37 -4.03
CA PHE A 325 -20.86 -5.24 -3.21
C PHE A 325 -21.49 -4.10 -4.04
N VAL A 326 -20.79 -3.59 -5.05
CA VAL A 326 -21.30 -2.47 -5.87
C VAL A 326 -22.57 -2.88 -6.64
N LYS A 327 -22.63 -4.12 -7.13
CA LYS A 327 -23.76 -4.61 -7.93
C LYS A 327 -25.02 -4.89 -7.12
N TYR A 328 -24.89 -5.48 -5.92
CA TYR A 328 -26.06 -5.95 -5.15
C TYR A 328 -26.40 -5.09 -3.92
N TYR A 329 -25.45 -4.32 -3.37
CA TYR A 329 -25.65 -3.57 -2.12
C TYR A 329 -25.71 -2.05 -2.33
N LEU A 330 -25.03 -1.51 -3.33
CA LEU A 330 -25.15 -0.08 -3.66
C LEU A 330 -26.37 0.18 -4.56
N PRO A 331 -27.00 1.37 -4.45
CA PRO A 331 -28.28 1.62 -5.12
C PRO A 331 -28.19 1.51 -6.65
N PRO A 332 -29.26 1.02 -7.31
CA PRO A 332 -29.29 0.80 -8.75
C PRO A 332 -29.13 2.12 -9.51
N GLY A 333 -28.01 2.28 -10.21
CA GLY A 333 -27.69 3.51 -10.96
C GLY A 333 -26.22 3.67 -11.35
N LEU A 334 -25.31 2.94 -10.68
CA LEU A 334 -23.89 2.91 -11.01
C LEU A 334 -23.62 1.96 -12.20
N ASN A 335 -23.77 2.46 -13.43
CA ASN A 335 -23.44 1.69 -14.63
C ASN A 335 -21.92 1.65 -14.86
N LEU A 336 -21.25 0.63 -14.31
CA LEU A 336 -19.81 0.38 -14.49
C LEU A 336 -19.39 0.28 -15.96
N GLY A 337 -20.25 -0.27 -16.83
CA GLY A 337 -19.97 -0.37 -18.26
C GLY A 337 -19.88 0.99 -18.96
N ALA A 338 -20.63 1.98 -18.46
CA ALA A 338 -20.57 3.35 -18.97
C ALA A 338 -19.25 4.06 -18.60
N GLU A 339 -18.51 3.56 -17.61
CA GLU A 339 -17.25 4.14 -17.13
C GLU A 339 -15.99 3.60 -17.84
N LEU A 340 -16.14 2.51 -18.59
CA LEU A 340 -15.08 1.91 -19.37
C LEU A 340 -14.78 2.74 -20.62
N ASN A 341 -13.49 2.91 -20.92
CA ASN A 341 -13.04 3.73 -22.04
C ASN A 341 -12.51 2.88 -23.21
N PHE A 342 -13.42 2.32 -24.00
CA PHE A 342 -13.07 1.48 -25.15
C PHE A 342 -12.45 2.24 -26.34
N SER A 343 -12.51 3.58 -26.34
CA SER A 343 -11.98 4.42 -27.43
C SER A 343 -11.40 5.71 -26.87
N PRO A 344 -10.19 5.67 -26.26
CA PRO A 344 -9.58 6.87 -25.72
C PRO A 344 -9.24 7.87 -26.82
N ALA A 345 -9.48 9.15 -26.55
CA ALA A 345 -9.22 10.25 -27.50
C ALA A 345 -7.73 10.45 -27.83
N THR A 346 -6.84 9.83 -27.06
CA THR A 346 -5.38 10.00 -27.14
C THR A 346 -4.71 8.64 -27.10
N SER A 347 -3.70 8.45 -27.95
CA SER A 347 -2.93 7.21 -28.00
C SER A 347 -2.08 7.01 -26.74
N PHE A 348 -1.66 5.75 -26.54
CA PHE A 348 -0.72 5.35 -25.49
C PHE A 348 0.54 6.24 -25.46
N PHE A 349 1.18 6.44 -26.63
CA PHE A 349 2.40 7.25 -26.74
C PHE A 349 2.14 8.74 -26.49
N GLY A 350 0.96 9.25 -26.84
CA GLY A 350 0.54 10.62 -26.48
C GLY A 350 0.49 10.82 -24.97
N TRP A 351 -0.07 9.84 -24.23
CA TRP A 351 -0.07 9.88 -22.78
C TRP A 351 1.30 9.70 -22.15
N LEU A 352 2.12 8.79 -22.70
CA LEU A 352 3.50 8.61 -22.25
C LEU A 352 4.30 9.91 -22.39
N SER A 353 4.17 10.60 -23.52
CA SER A 353 4.75 11.93 -23.76
C SER A 353 4.25 12.96 -22.76
N LYS A 354 2.94 12.97 -22.45
CA LYS A 354 2.34 13.88 -21.47
C LYS A 354 2.84 13.64 -20.04
N ILE A 355 3.01 12.38 -19.63
CA ILE A 355 3.59 12.03 -18.32
C ILE A 355 5.04 12.50 -18.25
N ASN A 356 5.85 12.23 -19.28
CA ASN A 356 7.25 12.66 -19.30
C ASN A 356 7.38 14.19 -19.27
N SER A 357 6.67 14.89 -20.16
CA SER A 357 6.77 16.35 -20.31
C SER A 357 6.19 17.14 -19.15
N ARG A 358 5.20 16.62 -18.43
CA ARG A 358 4.55 17.35 -17.32
C ARG A 358 4.95 16.87 -15.92
N LEU A 359 5.12 15.57 -15.73
CA LEU A 359 5.33 14.98 -14.40
C LEU A 359 6.80 14.63 -14.11
N ILE A 360 7.55 14.11 -15.09
CA ILE A 360 8.91 13.57 -14.86
C ILE A 360 10.02 14.56 -15.25
N PHE A 361 9.88 15.28 -16.36
CA PHE A 361 10.90 16.22 -16.84
C PHE A 361 10.39 17.66 -16.97
N GLY A 362 9.10 17.89 -16.67
CA GLY A 362 8.47 19.20 -16.73
C GLY A 362 8.73 20.08 -15.51
N GLY A 363 8.37 21.36 -15.62
CA GLY A 363 8.59 22.36 -14.56
C GLY A 363 7.83 22.10 -13.25
N ILE A 364 6.73 21.35 -13.27
CA ILE A 364 5.97 21.00 -12.06
C ILE A 364 6.64 19.84 -11.29
N ASN A 365 7.54 19.07 -11.91
CA ASN A 365 8.20 17.92 -11.26
C ASN A 365 8.84 18.32 -9.93
N ILE A 366 9.69 19.35 -9.91
CA ILE A 366 10.42 19.74 -8.70
C ILE A 366 9.44 20.11 -7.57
N ALA A 367 8.32 20.75 -7.89
CA ALA A 367 7.29 21.07 -6.91
C ALA A 367 6.54 19.83 -6.39
N LEU A 368 6.41 18.77 -7.20
CA LEU A 368 5.68 17.55 -6.85
C LEU A 368 6.57 16.51 -6.17
N TYR A 369 7.74 16.24 -6.73
CA TYR A 369 8.60 15.12 -6.36
C TYR A 369 9.99 15.55 -5.87
N GLY A 370 10.27 16.86 -5.84
CA GLY A 370 11.58 17.38 -5.51
C GLY A 370 12.65 16.86 -6.48
N TYR A 371 13.84 16.60 -5.96
CA TYR A 371 14.95 16.04 -6.73
C TYR A 371 15.01 14.52 -6.72
N PHE A 372 14.02 13.83 -6.13
CA PHE A 372 14.07 12.38 -5.89
C PHE A 372 14.23 11.57 -7.17
N ILE A 373 13.44 11.89 -8.21
CA ILE A 373 13.51 11.21 -9.51
C ILE A 373 14.86 11.48 -10.19
N TYR A 374 15.34 12.74 -10.17
CA TYR A 374 16.63 13.09 -10.78
C TYR A 374 17.80 12.40 -10.08
N PHE A 375 17.75 12.31 -8.75
CA PHE A 375 18.76 11.59 -7.97
C PHE A 375 18.77 10.09 -8.31
N PHE A 376 17.59 9.48 -8.45
CA PHE A 376 17.47 8.10 -8.93
C PHE A 376 18.06 7.91 -10.34
N LEU A 377 17.72 8.78 -11.28
CA LEU A 377 18.23 8.70 -12.65
C LEU A 377 19.75 8.85 -12.71
N LEU A 378 20.32 9.75 -11.89
CA LEU A 378 21.76 9.91 -11.75
C LEU A 378 22.44 8.62 -11.27
N ILE A 379 21.91 8.00 -10.21
CA ILE A 379 22.44 6.74 -9.68
C ILE A 379 22.31 5.62 -10.70
N LEU A 380 21.15 5.51 -11.37
CA LEU A 380 20.92 4.52 -12.41
C LEU A 380 21.92 4.67 -13.57
N LEU A 381 22.20 5.91 -14.00
CA LEU A 381 23.20 6.19 -15.04
C LEU A 381 24.61 5.81 -14.57
N ILE A 382 24.98 6.13 -13.33
CA ILE A 382 26.29 5.76 -12.77
C ILE A 382 26.45 4.23 -12.71
N ASP A 383 25.44 3.53 -12.20
CA ASP A 383 25.42 2.06 -12.16
C ASP A 383 25.53 1.46 -13.56
N ALA A 384 24.78 2.00 -14.53
CA ALA A 384 24.78 1.51 -15.91
C ALA A 384 26.12 1.73 -16.62
N ILE A 385 26.74 2.91 -16.47
CA ILE A 385 27.94 3.31 -17.20
C ILE A 385 29.21 2.72 -16.56
N PHE A 386 29.36 2.87 -15.25
CA PHE A 386 30.60 2.55 -14.53
C PHE A 386 30.62 1.14 -13.96
N PHE A 387 29.51 0.65 -13.41
CA PHE A 387 29.47 -0.68 -12.78
C PHE A 387 29.00 -1.76 -13.76
N ARG A 388 28.16 -1.41 -14.74
CA ARG A 388 27.67 -2.27 -15.85
C ARG A 388 27.03 -3.59 -15.42
N SER A 389 26.76 -3.78 -14.14
CA SER A 389 26.20 -5.00 -13.58
C SER A 389 25.09 -4.68 -12.60
N PHE A 390 23.86 -5.09 -12.94
CA PHE A 390 22.73 -5.04 -12.01
C PHE A 390 22.61 -6.38 -11.29
N ASN A 391 22.52 -6.34 -9.95
CA ASN A 391 22.20 -7.53 -9.17
C ASN A 391 20.77 -8.02 -9.50
N LYS A 392 20.45 -9.28 -9.13
CA LYS A 392 19.16 -9.90 -9.48
C LYS A 392 17.98 -9.10 -8.92
N GLU A 393 18.12 -8.60 -7.69
CA GLU A 393 17.10 -7.80 -7.02
C GLU A 393 16.87 -6.45 -7.70
N ALA A 394 17.93 -5.69 -8.01
CA ALA A 394 17.82 -4.41 -8.70
C ALA A 394 17.13 -4.57 -10.06
N ARG A 395 17.36 -5.66 -10.79
CA ARG A 395 16.64 -5.94 -12.05
C ARG A 395 15.14 -6.11 -11.83
N LEU A 396 14.73 -6.83 -10.78
CA LEU A 396 13.31 -6.96 -10.44
C LEU A 396 12.70 -5.60 -10.05
N LEU A 397 13.42 -4.80 -9.26
CA LEU A 397 12.95 -3.48 -8.83
C LEU A 397 12.81 -2.53 -10.04
N LEU A 398 13.79 -2.51 -10.94
CA LEU A 398 13.72 -1.77 -12.20
C LEU A 398 12.57 -2.25 -13.08
N PHE A 399 12.32 -3.56 -13.14
CA PHE A 399 11.16 -4.10 -13.83
C PHE A 399 9.84 -3.62 -13.18
N GLY A 400 9.75 -3.58 -11.85
CA GLY A 400 8.58 -3.02 -11.15
C GLY A 400 8.36 -1.54 -11.43
N ILE A 401 9.43 -0.75 -11.47
CA ILE A 401 9.39 0.68 -11.87
C ILE A 401 8.90 0.79 -13.32
N LEU A 402 9.40 -0.06 -14.22
CA LEU A 402 8.99 -0.10 -15.62
C LEU A 402 7.51 -0.48 -15.79
N VAL A 403 7.01 -1.44 -15.01
CA VAL A 403 5.59 -1.84 -15.01
C VAL A 403 4.71 -0.65 -14.64
N ILE A 404 5.09 0.15 -13.65
CA ILE A 404 4.32 1.35 -13.28
C ILE A 404 4.42 2.38 -14.39
N TYR A 405 5.63 2.64 -14.89
CA TYR A 405 5.89 3.64 -15.91
C TYR A 405 5.12 3.38 -17.22
N LEU A 406 5.11 2.13 -17.69
CA LEU A 406 4.37 1.71 -18.89
C LEU A 406 2.90 1.42 -18.62
N GLY A 407 2.56 0.93 -17.43
CA GLY A 407 1.18 0.60 -17.07
C GLY A 407 0.30 1.83 -16.83
N LEU A 408 0.87 2.95 -16.37
CA LEU A 408 0.09 4.18 -16.15
C LEU A 408 -0.58 4.70 -17.42
N PRO A 409 0.12 4.87 -18.56
CA PRO A 409 -0.54 5.20 -19.81
C PRO A 409 -1.56 4.15 -20.29
N MET A 410 -1.45 2.87 -19.89
CA MET A 410 -2.45 1.85 -20.27
C MET A 410 -3.79 2.05 -19.57
N LEU A 411 -3.82 2.71 -18.41
CA LEU A 411 -5.07 2.96 -17.67
C LEU A 411 -6.09 3.80 -18.45
N ILE A 412 -5.64 4.53 -19.48
CA ILE A 412 -6.50 5.34 -20.36
C ILE A 412 -7.53 4.48 -21.11
N TYR A 413 -7.19 3.21 -21.37
CA TYR A 413 -8.05 2.25 -22.06
C TYR A 413 -9.03 1.56 -21.11
N VAL A 414 -8.90 1.79 -19.79
CA VAL A 414 -9.73 1.13 -18.79
C VAL A 414 -10.72 2.10 -18.16
N THR A 415 -10.33 3.35 -17.89
CA THR A 415 -11.23 4.32 -17.22
C THR A 415 -11.28 5.66 -17.94
N LYS A 416 -12.49 6.21 -18.07
CA LYS A 416 -12.73 7.55 -18.62
C LYS A 416 -12.18 8.68 -17.73
N TRP A 417 -11.98 8.41 -16.43
CA TRP A 417 -11.52 9.39 -15.45
C TRP A 417 -10.00 9.50 -15.34
N PHE A 418 -9.24 8.81 -16.22
CA PHE A 418 -7.79 8.89 -16.18
C PHE A 418 -7.32 10.27 -16.63
N ASN A 419 -6.77 11.03 -15.69
CA ASN A 419 -6.23 12.35 -15.93
C ASN A 419 -4.79 12.47 -15.39
N ILE A 420 -4.15 13.61 -15.63
CA ILE A 420 -2.75 13.82 -15.21
C ILE A 420 -2.57 13.79 -13.68
N THR A 421 -3.61 14.17 -12.92
CA THR A 421 -3.62 14.09 -11.45
C THR A 421 -3.69 12.64 -10.97
N THR A 422 -4.44 11.78 -11.67
CA THR A 422 -4.47 10.33 -11.43
C THR A 422 -3.12 9.69 -11.77
N ALA A 423 -2.50 10.06 -12.90
CA ALA A 423 -1.16 9.61 -13.27
C ALA A 423 -0.11 10.02 -12.23
N LYS A 424 -0.18 11.27 -11.74
CA LYS A 424 0.69 11.82 -10.69
C LYS A 424 0.69 10.94 -9.43
N ARG A 425 -0.51 10.53 -9.00
CA ARG A 425 -0.73 9.67 -7.83
C ARG A 425 -0.29 8.23 -8.07
N GLY A 426 -0.53 7.73 -9.28
CA GLY A 426 -0.13 6.39 -9.68
C GLY A 426 1.38 6.15 -9.61
N LEU A 427 2.19 7.19 -9.84
CA LEU A 427 3.66 7.13 -9.71
C LEU A 427 4.15 6.85 -8.28
N PHE A 428 3.31 7.04 -7.25
CA PHE A 428 3.71 6.78 -5.86
C PHE A 428 4.21 5.36 -5.64
N LYS A 429 3.59 4.39 -6.32
CA LYS A 429 4.00 2.98 -6.29
C LYS A 429 5.48 2.78 -6.66
N ALA A 430 6.06 3.68 -7.45
CA ALA A 430 7.43 3.56 -7.94
C ALA A 430 8.45 4.07 -6.93
N PHE A 431 8.09 5.08 -6.11
CA PHE A 431 9.03 5.70 -5.18
C PHE A 431 9.69 4.76 -4.17
N PRO A 432 8.97 3.83 -3.52
CA PRO A 432 9.63 2.92 -2.59
C PRO A 432 10.44 1.84 -3.31
N LEU A 433 10.05 1.46 -4.54
CA LEU A 433 10.88 0.60 -5.40
C LEU A 433 12.17 1.30 -5.82
N ILE A 434 12.09 2.59 -6.14
CA ILE A 434 13.25 3.46 -6.42
C ILE A 434 14.16 3.55 -5.19
N ALA A 435 13.59 3.79 -4.00
CA ALA A 435 14.35 3.84 -2.75
C ALA A 435 15.08 2.53 -2.49
N LEU A 436 14.39 1.39 -2.62
CA LEU A 436 14.98 0.07 -2.44
C LEU A 436 15.99 -0.28 -3.55
N TYR A 437 15.78 0.21 -4.78
CA TYR A 437 16.76 0.10 -5.86
C TYR A 437 18.05 0.82 -5.49
N MET A 438 17.97 2.06 -4.99
CA MET A 438 19.15 2.80 -4.51
C MET A 438 19.86 2.03 -3.39
N GLY A 439 19.10 1.39 -2.49
CA GLY A 439 19.60 0.44 -1.49
C GLY A 439 20.41 -0.75 -2.04
N ASN A 440 20.18 -1.11 -3.29
CA ASN A 440 20.81 -2.21 -4.02
C ASN A 440 21.78 -1.72 -5.12
N SER A 441 21.99 -0.41 -5.26
CA SER A 441 22.88 0.16 -6.27
C SER A 441 24.33 -0.24 -6.00
N ALA A 442 25.08 -0.52 -7.06
CA ALA A 442 26.49 -0.88 -6.92
C ALA A 442 27.31 0.28 -6.34
N LEU A 443 26.96 1.51 -6.72
CA LEU A 443 27.52 2.73 -6.15
C LEU A 443 27.37 2.79 -4.62
N PHE A 444 26.13 2.70 -4.10
CA PHE A 444 25.91 2.84 -2.66
C PHE A 444 26.40 1.64 -1.86
N LEU A 445 26.34 0.43 -2.42
CA LEU A 445 26.95 -0.74 -1.79
C LEU A 445 28.47 -0.59 -1.64
N LYS A 446 29.15 0.05 -2.62
CA LYS A 446 30.59 0.33 -2.53
C LYS A 446 30.88 1.45 -1.52
N LEU A 447 30.14 2.56 -1.58
CA LEU A 447 30.27 3.66 -0.61
C LEU A 447 29.95 3.24 0.82
N SER A 448 29.07 2.26 1.01
CA SER A 448 28.75 1.70 2.32
C SER A 448 29.86 0.85 2.94
N ARG A 449 30.81 0.36 2.13
CA ARG A 449 31.91 -0.51 2.56
C ARG A 449 33.23 0.25 2.73
N ALA A 450 33.36 1.38 2.04
CA ALA A 450 34.42 2.35 2.26
C ALA A 450 34.20 3.05 3.60
#